data_AF-A0A662S7G7-F1
#
_entry.id   AF-A0A662S7G7-F1
#
_cell.length_a   1.000
_cell.length_b   1.000
_cell.length_c   1.000
_cell.angle_alpha   90.00
_cell.angle_beta   90.00
_cell.angle_gamma   90.00
#
_symmetry.space_group_name_H-M   'P 1'
#
loop_
_entity.id
_entity.type
_entity.pdbx_description
1 polymer ?
#
loop_
_entity_poly.entity_id
_entity_poly.type
_entity_poly.pdbx_seq_one_letter_code
_entity_poly.pdbx_strand_id
1 'polypeptide(L)'
;MEAEESHWSMGTKLEKEEKYQEALEHYLKEAEIQKQRNNIAMAALSLLSAAKCALKAGDNKAAMTLFDLAGDSYVKYAESTSSVSPRSSIWGYKMASKCYMWANKFEKAEKALETANSMEEKLEPSEDLGAGVPLFRPYRKKGGK
;
A
#
# COMPACT_ATOMS: atom_id res chain seq x y z
N MET A 1 11.29 0.80 -29.26
CA MET A 1 11.83 0.47 -27.93
C MET A 1 10.65 -0.11 -27.17
N GLU A 2 10.47 -1.42 -27.25
CA GLU A 2 9.43 -2.10 -26.49
C GLU A 2 9.76 -1.87 -25.02
N ALA A 3 8.86 -1.22 -24.28
CA ALA A 3 9.01 -1.15 -22.84
C ALA A 3 8.96 -2.59 -22.34
N GLU A 4 10.07 -3.09 -21.79
CA GLU A 4 10.08 -4.39 -21.12
C GLU A 4 8.86 -4.44 -20.20
N GLU A 5 7.95 -5.40 -20.46
CA GLU A 5 6.76 -5.57 -19.66
C GLU A 5 7.20 -5.85 -18.22
N SER A 6 6.79 -4.99 -17.28
CA SER A 6 7.11 -5.19 -15.87
C SER A 6 6.53 -6.51 -15.37
N HIS A 7 7.17 -7.10 -14.35
CA HIS A 7 6.63 -8.31 -13.73
C HIS A 7 5.22 -8.07 -13.18
N TRP A 8 4.92 -6.84 -12.75
CA TRP A 8 3.55 -6.41 -12.42
C TRP A 8 2.55 -6.62 -13.57
N SER A 9 2.87 -6.15 -14.77
CA SER A 9 1.99 -6.27 -15.95
C SER A 9 1.76 -7.74 -16.30
N MET A 10 2.82 -8.54 -16.24
CA MET A 10 2.74 -9.97 -16.51
C MET A 10 1.91 -10.72 -15.46
N GLY A 11 2.13 -10.44 -14.18
CA GLY A 11 1.32 -11.01 -13.09
C GLY A 11 -0.16 -10.68 -13.26
N THR A 12 -0.47 -9.43 -13.66
CA THR A 12 -1.86 -8.99 -13.89
C THR A 12 -2.51 -9.70 -15.08
N LYS A 13 -1.75 -9.94 -16.16
CA LYS A 13 -2.24 -10.70 -17.32
C LYS A 13 -2.54 -12.15 -16.94
N LEU A 14 -1.61 -12.81 -16.26
CA LEU A 14 -1.76 -14.19 -15.80
C LEU A 14 -2.89 -14.36 -14.79
N GLU A 15 -3.09 -13.39 -13.88
CA GLU A 15 -4.23 -13.41 -12.95
C GLU A 15 -5.57 -13.38 -13.68
N LYS A 16 -5.69 -12.59 -14.76
CA LYS A 16 -6.90 -12.55 -15.61
C LYS A 16 -7.12 -13.85 -16.39
N GLU A 17 -6.05 -14.55 -16.72
CA GLU A 17 -6.09 -15.88 -17.34
C GLU A 17 -6.27 -17.01 -16.31
N GLU A 18 -6.51 -16.69 -15.03
CA GLU A 18 -6.66 -17.63 -13.90
C GLU A 18 -5.43 -18.52 -13.65
N LYS A 19 -4.28 -18.14 -14.21
CA LYS A 19 -2.98 -18.77 -14.00
C LYS A 19 -2.34 -18.27 -12.71
N TYR A 20 -3.00 -18.55 -11.60
CA TYR A 20 -2.66 -17.94 -10.31
C TYR A 20 -1.26 -18.26 -9.80
N GLN A 21 -0.76 -19.47 -10.06
CA GLN A 21 0.56 -19.89 -9.58
C GLN A 21 1.68 -19.16 -10.35
N GLU A 22 1.54 -19.01 -11.67
CA GLU A 22 2.47 -18.23 -12.48
C GLU A 22 2.37 -16.72 -12.14
N ALA A 23 1.15 -16.19 -11.96
CA ALA A 23 0.93 -14.81 -11.55
C ALA A 23 1.62 -14.48 -10.22
N LEU A 24 1.54 -15.40 -9.25
CA LEU A 24 2.20 -15.29 -7.95
C LEU A 24 3.72 -15.10 -8.10
N GLU A 25 4.38 -15.91 -8.94
CA GLU A 25 5.83 -15.82 -9.14
C GLU A 25 6.24 -14.45 -9.70
N HIS A 26 5.46 -13.93 -10.65
CA HIS A 26 5.69 -12.60 -11.20
C HIS A 26 5.50 -11.51 -10.14
N TYR A 27 4.45 -11.57 -9.31
CA TYR A 27 4.27 -10.60 -8.23
C TYR A 27 5.36 -10.67 -7.16
N LEU A 28 5.87 -11.86 -6.82
CA LEU A 28 6.99 -11.99 -5.88
C LEU A 28 8.28 -11.38 -6.43
N LYS A 29 8.58 -11.61 -7.72
CA LYS A 29 9.72 -10.99 -8.41
C LYS A 29 9.58 -9.47 -8.42
N GLU A 30 8.39 -8.96 -8.75
CA GLU A 30 8.11 -7.52 -8.72
C GLU A 30 8.30 -6.95 -7.31
N ALA A 31 7.81 -7.62 -6.27
CA ALA A 31 7.98 -7.17 -4.89
C ALA A 31 9.46 -7.01 -4.52
N GLU A 32 10.31 -7.94 -4.93
CA GLU A 32 11.75 -7.90 -4.67
C GLU A 32 12.44 -6.76 -5.43
N ILE A 33 12.12 -6.57 -6.71
CA ILE A 33 12.64 -5.45 -7.52
C ILE A 33 12.25 -4.11 -6.88
N GLN A 34 11.01 -3.97 -6.41
CA GLN A 34 10.52 -2.73 -5.80
C GLN A 34 11.16 -2.47 -4.43
N LYS A 35 11.45 -3.53 -3.64
CA LYS A 35 12.23 -3.40 -2.41
C LYS A 35 13.63 -2.85 -2.68
N GLN A 36 14.32 -3.38 -3.69
CA GLN A 36 15.65 -2.91 -4.08
C GLN A 36 15.65 -1.45 -4.56
N ARG A 37 14.55 -1.01 -5.18
CA ARG A 37 14.32 0.38 -5.59
C ARG A 37 13.84 1.29 -4.44
N ASN A 38 13.75 0.79 -3.21
CA ASN A 38 13.18 1.49 -2.05
C ASN A 38 11.72 1.95 -2.23
N ASN A 39 10.97 1.34 -3.15
CA ASN A 39 9.55 1.62 -3.35
C ASN A 39 8.71 0.66 -2.49
N ILE A 40 8.63 0.99 -1.20
CA ILE A 40 7.99 0.15 -0.18
C ILE A 40 6.50 -0.06 -0.47
N ALA A 41 5.81 0.98 -0.97
CA ALA A 41 4.39 0.91 -1.30
C ALA A 41 4.10 -0.11 -2.40
N MET A 42 4.88 -0.06 -3.48
CA MET A 42 4.73 -1.02 -4.60
C MET A 42 5.15 -2.42 -4.19
N ALA A 43 6.19 -2.57 -3.36
CA ALA A 43 6.56 -3.87 -2.82
C ALA A 43 5.42 -4.49 -1.98
N ALA A 44 4.80 -3.71 -1.09
CA ALA A 44 3.68 -4.14 -0.26
C ALA A 44 2.47 -4.54 -1.12
N LEU A 45 2.15 -3.75 -2.15
CA LEU A 45 1.08 -4.05 -3.09
C LEU A 45 1.34 -5.34 -3.88
N SER A 46 2.55 -5.54 -4.39
CA SER A 46 2.93 -6.78 -5.09
C SER A 46 2.82 -8.00 -4.18
N LEU A 47 3.24 -7.90 -2.92
CA LEU A 47 3.05 -9.00 -1.95
C LEU A 47 1.57 -9.29 -1.68
N LEU A 48 0.73 -8.26 -1.58
CA LEU A 48 -0.71 -8.43 -1.43
C LEU A 48 -1.32 -9.14 -2.64
N SER A 49 -0.93 -8.77 -3.86
CA SER A 49 -1.39 -9.44 -5.08
C SER A 49 -0.92 -10.90 -5.15
N ALA A 50 0.33 -11.17 -4.76
CA ALA A 50 0.86 -12.53 -4.63
C ALA A 50 0.06 -13.36 -3.61
N ALA A 51 -0.27 -12.78 -2.44
CA ALA A 51 -1.06 -13.45 -1.40
C ALA A 51 -2.46 -13.83 -1.90
N LYS A 52 -3.13 -12.94 -2.65
CA LYS A 52 -4.42 -13.24 -3.28
C LYS A 52 -4.33 -14.35 -4.31
N CYS A 53 -3.27 -14.35 -5.13
CA CYS A 53 -3.04 -15.42 -6.10
C CYS A 53 -2.78 -16.76 -5.40
N ALA A 54 -1.99 -16.79 -4.32
CA ALA A 54 -1.79 -17.99 -3.51
C ALA A 54 -3.11 -18.55 -2.97
N LEU A 55 -3.98 -17.67 -2.46
CA LEU A 55 -5.29 -18.05 -1.95
C LEU A 55 -6.17 -18.66 -3.05
N LYS A 56 -6.23 -18.03 -4.22
CA LYS A 56 -6.98 -18.53 -5.38
C LYS A 56 -6.42 -19.83 -5.95
N ALA A 57 -5.11 -20.06 -5.81
CA ALA A 57 -4.45 -21.32 -6.15
C ALA A 57 -4.68 -22.43 -5.12
N GLY A 58 -5.34 -22.14 -3.98
CA GLY A 58 -5.62 -23.10 -2.91
C GLY A 58 -4.51 -23.23 -1.86
N ASP A 59 -3.40 -22.50 -1.99
CA ASP A 59 -2.31 -22.51 -1.00
C ASP A 59 -2.58 -21.49 0.13
N ASN A 60 -3.47 -21.89 1.04
CA ASN A 60 -3.84 -21.08 2.20
C ASN A 60 -2.64 -20.74 3.10
N LYS A 61 -1.66 -21.66 3.22
CA LYS A 61 -0.51 -21.46 4.10
C LYS A 61 0.43 -20.41 3.54
N ALA A 62 0.74 -20.49 2.24
CA ALA A 62 1.50 -19.46 1.56
C ALA A 62 0.76 -18.11 1.57
N ALA A 63 -0.55 -18.11 1.31
CA ALA A 63 -1.37 -16.90 1.35
C ALA A 63 -1.28 -16.18 2.70
N MET A 64 -1.47 -16.91 3.82
CA MET A 64 -1.37 -16.33 5.18
C MET A 64 0.02 -15.73 5.44
N THR A 65 1.08 -16.41 5.02
CA THR A 65 2.46 -15.94 5.18
C THR A 65 2.71 -14.65 4.38
N LEU A 66 2.21 -14.60 3.14
CA LEU A 66 2.34 -13.44 2.26
C LEU A 66 1.49 -12.26 2.74
N PHE A 67 0.30 -12.52 3.29
CA PHE A 67 -0.51 -11.47 3.92
C PHE A 67 0.18 -10.86 5.14
N ASP A 68 0.82 -11.67 6.01
CA ASP A 68 1.59 -11.15 7.15
C ASP A 68 2.75 -10.26 6.66
N LEU A 69 3.51 -10.72 5.65
CA LEU A 69 4.62 -9.97 5.06
C LEU A 69 4.16 -8.67 4.36
N ALA A 70 3.01 -8.70 3.69
CA ALA A 70 2.40 -7.52 3.10
C ALA A 70 1.98 -6.52 4.20
N GLY A 71 1.42 -7.01 5.29
CA GLY A 71 1.08 -6.22 6.48
C GLY A 71 2.30 -5.50 7.06
N ASP A 72 3.38 -6.23 7.30
CA ASP A 72 4.64 -5.66 7.81
C ASP A 72 5.19 -4.59 6.85
N SER A 73 5.10 -4.82 5.54
CA SER A 73 5.54 -3.88 4.52
C SER A 73 4.69 -2.59 4.48
N TYR A 74 3.37 -2.72 4.68
CA TYR A 74 2.47 -1.58 4.77
C TYR A 74 2.68 -0.76 6.05
N VAL A 75 2.98 -1.39 7.19
CA VAL A 75 3.39 -0.69 8.41
C VAL A 75 4.65 0.13 8.14
N LYS A 76 5.68 -0.49 7.56
CA LYS A 76 6.92 0.21 7.22
C LYS A 76 6.69 1.40 6.28
N TYR A 77 5.81 1.24 5.29
CA TYR A 77 5.39 2.33 4.41
C TYR A 77 4.68 3.45 5.21
N ALA A 78 3.76 3.09 6.09
CA ALA A 78 3.01 4.05 6.90
C ALA A 78 3.95 4.86 7.82
N GLU A 79 4.91 4.19 8.46
CA GLU A 79 5.93 4.83 9.30
C GLU A 79 6.79 5.81 8.49
N SER A 80 7.25 5.40 7.29
CA SER A 80 8.09 6.25 6.43
C SER A 80 7.36 7.49 5.89
N THR A 81 6.03 7.44 5.79
CA THR A 81 5.22 8.53 5.24
C THR A 81 4.55 9.39 6.31
N SER A 82 4.63 8.99 7.57
CA SER A 82 3.97 9.68 8.71
C SER A 82 4.30 11.17 8.81
N SER A 83 5.55 11.55 8.52
CA SER A 83 6.02 12.94 8.58
C SER A 83 5.68 13.77 7.34
N VAL A 84 5.44 13.12 6.19
CA VAL A 84 5.23 13.79 4.89
C VAL A 84 3.74 13.86 4.54
N SER A 85 3.01 12.78 4.77
CA SER A 85 1.60 12.63 4.42
C SER A 85 0.89 11.78 5.48
N PRO A 86 0.29 12.43 6.50
CA PRO A 86 -0.51 11.73 7.51
C PRO A 86 -1.62 10.86 6.91
N ARG A 87 -2.26 11.33 5.84
CA ARG A 87 -3.30 10.55 5.12
C ARG A 87 -2.74 9.27 4.49
N SER A 88 -1.56 9.33 3.88
CA SER A 88 -0.90 8.14 3.32
C SER A 88 -0.49 7.15 4.41
N SER A 89 -0.05 7.67 5.56
CA SER A 89 0.29 6.86 6.72
C SER A 89 -0.96 6.15 7.30
N ILE A 90 -2.07 6.87 7.48
CA ILE A 90 -3.36 6.29 7.88
C ILE A 90 -3.78 5.19 6.90
N TRP A 91 -3.70 5.45 5.59
CA TRP A 91 -4.03 4.45 4.58
C TRP A 91 -3.13 3.21 4.67
N GLY A 92 -1.82 3.39 4.85
CA GLY A 92 -0.86 2.31 5.05
C GLY A 92 -1.21 1.44 6.25
N TYR A 93 -1.50 2.03 7.42
CA TYR A 93 -1.92 1.30 8.60
C TYR A 93 -3.26 0.56 8.42
N LYS A 94 -4.25 1.19 7.75
CA LYS A 94 -5.52 0.53 7.42
C LYS A 94 -5.32 -0.66 6.47
N MET A 95 -4.40 -0.55 5.51
CA MET A 95 -4.04 -1.66 4.62
C MET A 95 -3.28 -2.77 5.36
N ALA A 96 -2.37 -2.42 6.26
CA ALA A 96 -1.68 -3.39 7.12
C ALA A 96 -2.67 -4.18 7.97
N SER A 97 -3.62 -3.49 8.61
CA SER A 97 -4.67 -4.12 9.41
C SER A 97 -5.45 -5.18 8.62
N LYS A 98 -5.92 -4.86 7.41
CA LYS A 98 -6.61 -5.82 6.53
C LYS A 98 -5.76 -7.03 6.17
N CYS A 99 -4.47 -6.82 5.88
CA CYS A 99 -3.55 -7.90 5.58
C CYS A 99 -3.37 -8.83 6.79
N TYR A 100 -3.18 -8.26 7.99
CA TYR A 100 -3.09 -9.05 9.22
C TYR A 100 -4.38 -9.81 9.53
N MET A 101 -5.55 -9.26 9.24
CA MET A 101 -6.83 -10.00 9.34
C MET A 101 -6.83 -11.22 8.42
N TRP A 102 -6.44 -11.07 7.16
CA TRP A 102 -6.33 -12.21 6.22
C TRP A 102 -5.25 -13.22 6.63
N ALA A 103 -4.24 -12.80 7.39
CA ALA A 103 -3.21 -13.66 7.97
C ALA A 103 -3.58 -14.28 9.34
N ASN A 104 -4.78 -14.01 9.87
CA ASN A 104 -5.21 -14.38 11.23
C ASN A 104 -4.31 -13.83 12.36
N LYS A 105 -3.66 -12.69 12.13
CA LYS A 105 -2.83 -11.96 13.10
C LYS A 105 -3.66 -10.86 13.78
N PHE A 106 -4.70 -11.23 14.50
CA PHE A 106 -5.71 -10.29 15.03
C PHE A 106 -5.12 -9.20 15.92
N GLU A 107 -4.17 -9.54 16.80
CA GLU A 107 -3.50 -8.54 17.66
C GLU A 107 -2.73 -7.49 16.84
N LYS A 108 -2.01 -7.91 15.79
CA LYS A 108 -1.33 -6.98 14.88
C LYS A 108 -2.35 -6.12 14.11
N ALA A 109 -3.46 -6.73 13.69
CA ALA A 109 -4.51 -6.06 12.94
C ALA A 109 -5.18 -4.95 13.75
N GLU A 110 -5.49 -5.23 15.02
CA GLU A 110 -6.08 -4.30 15.97
C GLU A 110 -5.13 -3.14 16.24
N LYS A 111 -3.88 -3.43 16.61
CA LYS A 111 -2.87 -2.39 16.86
C LYS A 111 -2.65 -1.45 15.66
N ALA A 112 -2.61 -2.00 14.44
CA ALA A 112 -2.49 -1.18 13.23
C ALA A 112 -3.72 -0.29 13.03
N LEU A 113 -4.92 -0.81 13.28
CA LEU A 113 -6.16 -0.05 13.15
C LEU A 113 -6.30 1.04 14.22
N GLU A 114 -5.98 0.75 15.47
CA GLU A 114 -5.93 1.73 16.57
C GLU A 114 -4.98 2.89 16.24
N THR A 115 -3.80 2.56 15.69
CA THR A 115 -2.84 3.57 15.25
C THR A 115 -3.43 4.45 14.16
N ALA A 116 -4.07 3.85 13.15
CA ALA A 116 -4.73 4.58 12.08
C ALA A 116 -5.85 5.50 12.61
N ASN A 117 -6.68 5.01 13.53
CA ASN A 117 -7.78 5.76 14.12
C ASN A 117 -7.27 6.92 14.97
N SER A 118 -6.25 6.70 15.82
CA SER A 118 -5.63 7.78 16.59
C SER A 118 -5.02 8.86 15.70
N MET A 119 -4.43 8.47 14.57
CA MET A 119 -3.94 9.43 13.57
C MET A 119 -5.08 10.19 12.88
N GLU A 120 -6.19 9.52 12.59
CA GLU A 120 -7.38 10.11 11.97
C GLU A 120 -8.11 11.06 12.92
N GLU A 121 -8.21 10.74 14.21
CA GLU A 121 -8.77 11.63 15.25
C GLU A 121 -7.95 12.92 15.42
N LYS A 122 -6.63 12.80 15.37
CA LYS A 122 -5.72 13.97 15.40
C LYS A 122 -5.77 14.79 14.11
N LEU A 123 -6.20 14.15 13.02
CA LEU A 123 -6.48 14.78 11.75
C LEU A 123 -7.94 15.26 11.79
N GLU A 124 -8.27 16.18 12.69
CA GLU A 124 -9.61 16.79 12.73
C GLU A 124 -10.08 17.11 11.31
N PRO A 125 -11.37 16.96 10.98
CA PRO A 125 -11.87 17.48 9.72
C PRO A 125 -11.52 18.96 9.74
N SER A 126 -10.56 19.36 8.91
CA SER A 126 -10.51 20.75 8.51
C SER A 126 -11.84 20.99 7.81
N GLU A 127 -12.82 21.50 8.54
CA GLU A 127 -13.84 22.38 7.98
C GLU A 127 -13.08 23.54 7.33
N ASP A 128 -12.60 23.30 6.11
CA ASP A 128 -12.74 24.17 4.95
C ASP A 128 -11.92 23.62 3.75
N LEU A 129 -12.44 22.59 3.09
CA LEU A 129 -12.30 22.46 1.62
C LEU A 129 -13.70 22.56 0.99
N GLY A 130 -14.58 23.34 1.63
CA GLY A 130 -15.94 23.59 1.21
C GLY A 130 -16.09 25.06 0.82
N ALA A 131 -15.90 25.33 -0.47
CA ALA A 131 -16.21 26.61 -1.15
C ALA A 131 -15.28 27.79 -0.85
N GLY A 132 -14.33 28.04 -1.77
CA GLY A 132 -13.89 29.43 -2.01
C GLY A 132 -12.40 29.72 -2.06
N VAL A 133 -11.50 28.73 -2.13
CA VAL A 133 -10.08 29.02 -2.43
C VAL A 133 -9.84 28.85 -3.93
N PRO A 134 -9.75 29.94 -4.73
CA PRO A 134 -9.44 29.80 -6.15
C PRO A 134 -8.06 29.15 -6.34
N LEU A 135 -8.01 28.18 -7.24
CA LEU A 135 -6.87 27.30 -7.54
C LEU A 135 -5.57 28.03 -7.96
N PHE A 136 -5.57 29.35 -8.08
CA PHE A 136 -4.43 30.14 -8.50
C PHE A 136 -4.32 31.41 -7.66
N ARG A 137 -3.51 31.38 -6.60
CA ARG A 137 -2.90 32.62 -6.10
C ARG A 137 -1.62 32.85 -6.90
N PRO A 138 -1.55 33.84 -7.80
CA PRO A 138 -0.26 34.28 -8.31
C PRO A 138 0.56 34.80 -7.13
N TYR A 139 1.79 34.31 -7.02
CA TYR A 139 2.74 34.72 -6.00
C TYR A 139 2.96 36.25 -6.04
N ARG A 140 2.41 36.99 -5.08
CA ARG A 140 2.73 38.41 -4.90
C ARG A 140 4.07 38.51 -4.17
N LYS A 141 5.12 38.83 -4.93
CA LYS A 141 6.41 39.25 -4.38
C LYS A 141 6.15 40.51 -3.52
N LYS A 142 6.41 40.42 -2.22
CA LYS A 142 6.32 41.54 -1.28
C LYS A 142 7.29 42.62 -1.78
N GLY A 143 6.76 43.74 -2.27
CA GLY A 143 7.56 44.90 -2.70
C GLY A 143 8.41 45.38 -1.53
N GLY A 144 9.72 45.40 -1.73
CA GLY A 144 10.66 46.06 -0.84
C GLY A 144 10.78 47.53 -1.23
N LYS A 145 10.55 48.39 -0.24
CA LYS A 145 10.83 49.84 -0.12
C LYS A 145 10.89 50.67 -1.40
#